data_AF-A0A364RGI4-F1
#
_entry.id   AF-A0A364RGI4-F1
#
_cell.length_a   1.000
_cell.length_b   1.000
_cell.length_c   1.000
_cell.angle_alpha   90.00
_cell.angle_beta   90.00
_cell.angle_gamma   90.00
#
_symmetry.space_group_name_H-M   'P 1'
#
loop_
_entity.id
_entity.type
_entity.pdbx_description
1 polymer ?
#
loop_
_entity_poly.entity_id
_entity_poly.type
_entity_poly.pdbx_seq_one_letter_code
_entity_poly.pdbx_strand_id
1 'polypeptide(L)'
;MQNFFSGLYELFLGRPLPANFTNDYREVIFPNTGLMLLLITLALVLIYYYVLNSMMSTGLYKTKHWVLFLVLNAIIAFAIPIFQVQGNEVEVHSYTYTFAFVNTLYSIVLFFVFSILLKRGSVQAWTTPTKWPTKK
;
A
#
# COMPACT_ATOMS: atom_id res chain seq x y z
N MET A 1 5.79 -11.00 -13.51
CA MET A 1 5.11 -10.05 -12.59
C MET A 1 3.60 -10.14 -12.70
N GLN A 2 3.03 -10.17 -13.91
CA GLN A 2 1.58 -10.26 -14.14
C GLN A 2 0.89 -11.41 -13.38
N ASN A 3 1.42 -12.64 -13.49
CA ASN A 3 0.85 -13.81 -12.81
C ASN A 3 0.93 -13.72 -11.28
N PHE A 4 1.94 -13.02 -10.74
CA PHE A 4 2.08 -12.84 -9.29
C PHE A 4 0.98 -11.94 -8.75
N PHE A 5 0.79 -10.75 -9.33
CA PHE A 5 -0.23 -9.82 -8.86
C PHE A 5 -1.65 -10.34 -9.13
N SER A 6 -1.88 -10.94 -10.30
CA SER A 6 -3.18 -11.54 -10.59
C SER A 6 -3.52 -12.65 -9.62
N GLY A 7 -2.59 -13.57 -9.37
CA GLY A 7 -2.78 -14.62 -8.37
C GLY A 7 -2.98 -14.07 -6.96
N LEU A 8 -2.26 -13.02 -6.58
CA LEU A 8 -2.38 -12.37 -5.28
C LEU A 8 -3.78 -11.77 -5.08
N TYR A 9 -4.30 -11.02 -6.05
CA TYR A 9 -5.63 -10.43 -5.96
C TYR A 9 -6.74 -11.48 -6.06
N GLU A 10 -6.60 -12.47 -6.94
CA GLU A 10 -7.59 -13.54 -7.11
C GLU A 10 -7.70 -14.45 -5.90
N LEU A 11 -6.64 -14.60 -5.11
CA LEU A 11 -6.68 -15.38 -3.88
C LEU A 11 -7.76 -14.88 -2.91
N PHE A 12 -8.03 -13.58 -2.90
CA PHE A 12 -9.01 -12.96 -2.00
C PHE A 12 -10.28 -12.47 -2.71
N LEU A 13 -10.19 -12.07 -3.97
CA LEU A 13 -11.34 -11.57 -4.75
C LEU A 13 -12.05 -12.66 -5.55
N GLY A 14 -11.40 -13.81 -5.77
CA GLY A 14 -11.87 -14.79 -6.73
C GLY A 14 -11.70 -14.31 -8.17
N ARG A 15 -12.54 -14.82 -9.08
CA ARG A 15 -12.47 -14.45 -10.50
C ARG A 15 -13.09 -13.05 -10.71
N PRO A 16 -12.47 -12.20 -11.56
CA PRO A 16 -13.04 -10.90 -11.91
C PRO A 16 -14.46 -10.99 -12.44
N LEU A 17 -15.30 -10.04 -12.02
CA LEU A 17 -16.67 -9.88 -12.50
C LEU A 17 -16.88 -8.46 -13.02
N PRO A 18 -17.58 -8.29 -14.16
CA PRO A 18 -18.14 -9.32 -15.04
C PRO A 18 -17.09 -10.04 -15.91
N ALA A 19 -17.42 -11.26 -16.36
CA ALA A 19 -16.45 -12.18 -16.95
C ALA A 19 -15.78 -11.67 -18.25
N ASN A 20 -16.45 -10.77 -18.95
CA ASN A 20 -15.96 -10.10 -20.16
C ASN A 20 -14.70 -9.26 -19.92
N PHE A 21 -14.50 -8.70 -18.73
CA PHE A 21 -13.30 -7.90 -18.39
C PHE A 21 -12.20 -8.71 -17.70
N THR A 22 -12.35 -10.04 -17.61
CA THR A 22 -11.40 -10.89 -16.86
C THR A 22 -9.96 -10.72 -17.33
N ASN A 23 -9.75 -10.62 -18.64
CA ASN A 23 -8.41 -10.45 -19.20
C ASN A 23 -7.87 -9.05 -18.89
N ASP A 24 -8.66 -7.99 -19.05
CA ASP A 24 -8.22 -6.62 -18.73
C ASP A 24 -7.79 -6.49 -17.26
N TYR A 25 -8.54 -7.13 -16.36
CA TYR A 25 -8.18 -7.18 -14.94
C TYR A 25 -6.86 -7.91 -14.70
N ARG A 26 -6.68 -9.11 -15.26
CA ARG A 26 -5.49 -9.95 -15.03
C ARG A 26 -4.24 -9.42 -15.73
N GLU A 27 -4.40 -8.88 -16.93
CA GLU A 27 -3.27 -8.54 -17.79
C GLU A 27 -2.76 -7.12 -17.54
N VAL A 28 -3.66 -6.20 -17.18
CA VAL A 28 -3.33 -4.77 -17.11
C VAL A 28 -3.61 -4.20 -15.72
N ILE A 29 -4.83 -4.31 -15.21
CA ILE A 29 -5.26 -3.60 -14.00
C ILE A 29 -4.56 -4.14 -12.76
N PHE A 30 -4.58 -5.46 -12.52
CA PHE A 30 -3.97 -6.09 -11.35
C PHE A 30 -2.45 -5.88 -11.28
N PRO A 31 -1.68 -6.12 -12.36
CA PRO A 31 -0.25 -5.89 -12.33
C PRO A 31 0.12 -4.43 -12.10
N ASN A 32 -0.57 -3.49 -12.77
CA ASN A 32 -0.29 -2.07 -12.63
C ASN A 32 -0.67 -1.56 -11.23
N THR A 33 -1.85 -1.95 -10.73
CA THR A 33 -2.29 -1.61 -9.37
C THR A 33 -1.32 -2.15 -8.33
N GLY A 34 -0.93 -3.42 -8.44
CA GLY A 34 0.01 -4.04 -7.51
C GLY A 34 1.39 -3.39 -7.52
N LEU A 35 1.90 -3.00 -8.70
CA LEU A 35 3.16 -2.29 -8.81
C LEU A 35 3.07 -0.87 -8.21
N MET A 36 2.00 -0.13 -8.51
CA MET A 36 1.76 1.19 -7.92
C MET A 36 1.61 1.12 -6.40
N LEU A 37 0.90 0.11 -5.89
CA LEU A 37 0.77 -0.16 -4.47
C LEU A 37 2.15 -0.31 -3.81
N LEU A 38 3.03 -1.14 -4.39
CA LEU A 38 4.38 -1.35 -3.88
C LEU A 38 5.18 -0.04 -3.87
N LEU A 39 5.21 0.67 -5.00
CA LEU A 39 6.02 1.89 -5.15
C LEU A 39 5.54 3.03 -4.25
N ILE A 40 4.24 3.29 -4.21
CA ILE A 40 3.67 4.38 -3.41
C ILE A 40 3.80 4.10 -1.92
N THR A 41 3.52 2.86 -1.50
CA THR A 41 3.70 2.47 -0.10
C THR A 41 5.16 2.60 0.32
N LEU A 42 6.09 2.12 -0.52
CA LEU A 42 7.53 2.26 -0.26
C LEU A 42 7.93 3.73 -0.19
N ALA A 43 7.50 4.56 -1.15
CA ALA A 43 7.80 5.98 -1.18
C ALA A 43 7.29 6.70 0.07
N LEU A 44 6.06 6.42 0.52
CA LEU A 44 5.51 7.02 1.75
C LEU A 44 6.29 6.60 3.01
N VAL A 45 6.69 5.33 3.10
CA VAL A 45 7.54 4.87 4.21
C VAL A 45 8.91 5.57 4.18
N LEU A 46 9.52 5.71 3.00
CA LEU A 46 10.78 6.43 2.85
C LEU A 46 10.65 7.91 3.23
N ILE A 47 9.59 8.57 2.79
CA ILE A 47 9.30 9.97 3.15
C ILE A 47 9.15 10.11 4.66
N TYR A 48 8.41 9.20 5.32
CA TYR A 48 8.23 9.23 6.77
C TYR A 48 9.55 9.01 7.53
N TYR A 49 10.32 7.97 7.19
CA TYR A 49 11.50 7.57 7.96
C TYR A 49 12.79 8.34 7.63
N TYR A 50 12.94 8.87 6.41
CA TYR A 50 14.20 9.48 5.95
C TYR A 50 14.06 10.95 5.58
N VAL A 51 12.97 11.37 4.93
CA VAL A 51 12.80 12.79 4.53
C VAL A 51 12.33 13.62 5.71
N LEU A 52 11.18 13.28 6.30
CA LEU A 52 10.62 14.04 7.41
C LEU A 52 11.48 13.93 8.66
N ASN A 53 12.07 12.76 8.91
CA ASN A 53 12.95 12.59 10.05
C ASN A 53 14.31 13.30 9.91
N SER A 54 14.77 13.61 8.69
CA SER A 54 16.02 14.38 8.50
C SER A 54 15.78 15.89 8.40
N MET A 55 14.68 16.32 7.78
CA MET A 55 14.41 17.74 7.52
C MET A 55 13.66 18.44 8.66
N MET A 56 12.85 17.70 9.42
CA MET A 56 12.04 18.29 10.48
C MET A 56 12.59 17.93 11.85
N SER A 57 13.26 18.88 12.49
CA SER A 57 13.62 18.83 13.93
C SER A 57 12.38 18.86 14.85
N THR A 58 11.18 18.88 14.28
CA THR A 58 9.90 18.73 14.97
C THR A 58 9.60 17.24 15.19
N GLY A 59 9.14 16.88 16.39
CA GLY A 59 8.99 15.49 16.85
C GLY A 59 7.92 14.63 16.15
N LEU A 60 8.02 14.49 14.83
CA LEU A 60 7.17 13.69 13.95
C LEU A 60 7.49 12.19 14.01
N TYR A 61 8.53 11.77 14.74
CA TYR A 61 8.89 10.36 14.98
C TYR A 61 7.91 9.60 15.92
N LYS A 62 6.85 10.26 16.40
CA LYS A 62 5.86 9.65 17.30
C LYS A 62 4.94 8.69 16.55
N THR A 63 4.53 7.62 17.23
CA THR A 63 3.58 6.61 16.71
C THR A 63 2.31 7.22 16.13
N LYS A 64 1.81 8.34 16.66
CA LYS A 64 0.62 9.03 16.12
C LYS A 64 0.80 9.50 14.66
N HIS A 65 1.98 10.00 14.30
CA HIS A 65 2.25 10.42 12.92
C HIS A 65 2.46 9.22 12.01
N TRP A 66 3.11 8.16 12.49
CA TRP A 66 3.17 6.90 11.75
C TRP A 66 1.77 6.37 11.40
N VAL A 67 0.83 6.39 12.35
CA VAL A 67 -0.57 6.00 12.11
C VAL A 67 -1.23 6.94 11.09
N LEU A 68 -0.97 8.24 11.15
CA LEU A 68 -1.48 9.19 10.15
C LEU A 68 -0.97 8.85 8.73
N PHE A 69 0.31 8.51 8.58
CA PHE A 69 0.88 8.08 7.30
C PHE A 69 0.32 6.73 6.84
N LEU A 70 0.05 5.80 7.77
CA LEU A 70 -0.63 4.54 7.46
C LEU A 70 -2.05 4.81 6.93
N VAL A 71 -2.81 5.69 7.58
CA VAL A 71 -4.17 6.06 7.13
C VAL A 71 -4.11 6.76 5.77
N LEU A 72 -3.14 7.67 5.56
CA LEU A 72 -2.93 8.32 4.27
C LEU A 72 -2.62 7.29 3.17
N ASN A 73 -1.73 6.33 3.44
CA ASN A 73 -1.42 5.24 2.52
C ASN A 73 -2.66 4.36 2.23
N ALA A 74 -3.49 4.09 3.22
CA ALA A 74 -4.73 3.33 3.06
C ALA A 74 -5.72 4.04 2.15
N ILE A 75 -5.89 5.36 2.30
CA ILE A 75 -6.75 6.20 1.45
C ILE A 75 -6.23 6.21 0.01
N ILE A 76 -4.93 6.42 -0.19
CA ILE A 76 -4.32 6.43 -1.53
C ILE A 76 -4.47 5.05 -2.18
N ALA A 77 -4.19 3.97 -1.44
CA ALA A 77 -4.33 2.61 -1.94
C ALA A 77 -5.78 2.27 -2.30
N PHE A 78 -6.78 2.82 -1.60
CA PHE A 78 -8.18 2.62 -1.97
C PHE A 78 -8.51 3.28 -3.33
N ALA A 79 -7.95 4.46 -3.59
CA ALA A 79 -8.23 5.22 -4.80
C ALA A 79 -7.58 4.62 -6.07
N ILE A 80 -6.39 4.02 -5.96
CA ILE A 80 -5.63 3.51 -7.12
C ILE A 80 -6.44 2.52 -7.98
N PRO A 81 -7.06 1.46 -7.42
CA PRO A 81 -7.91 0.53 -8.18
C PRO A 81 -9.02 1.20 -8.96
N ILE A 82 -9.67 2.21 -8.38
CA ILE A 82 -10.77 2.94 -9.02
C ILE A 82 -10.23 3.71 -10.22
N PHE A 83 -9.12 4.44 -10.06
CA PHE A 83 -8.49 5.16 -11.16
C PHE A 83 -7.94 4.23 -12.25
N GLN A 84 -7.42 3.06 -11.88
CA GLN A 84 -6.96 2.06 -12.85
C GLN A 84 -8.12 1.49 -13.67
N VAL A 85 -9.24 1.16 -13.03
CA VAL A 85 -10.43 0.66 -13.72
C VAL A 85 -11.00 1.71 -14.67
N GLN A 86 -11.17 2.95 -14.19
CA GLN A 86 -11.66 4.06 -15.01
C GLN A 86 -10.71 4.41 -16.16
N GLY A 87 -9.40 4.39 -15.92
CA GLY A 87 -8.38 4.70 -16.92
C GLY A 87 -8.22 3.65 -18.03
N ASN A 88 -8.72 2.43 -17.80
CA ASN A 88 -8.75 1.36 -18.81
C ASN A 88 -10.16 1.19 -19.43
N GLU A 89 -11.02 2.21 -19.32
CA GLU A 89 -12.37 2.22 -19.90
C GLU A 89 -13.27 1.07 -19.42
N VAL A 90 -12.95 0.48 -18.27
CA VAL A 90 -13.77 -0.56 -17.64
C VAL A 90 -14.80 0.11 -16.74
N GLU A 91 -16.05 -0.34 -16.84
CA GLU A 91 -17.13 0.17 -16.00
C GLU A 91 -16.87 -0.14 -14.51
N VAL A 92 -17.09 0.86 -13.66
CA VAL A 92 -16.96 0.70 -12.21
C VAL A 92 -18.15 -0.10 -11.69
N HIS A 93 -17.87 -1.26 -11.10
CA HIS A 93 -18.89 -2.14 -10.53
C HIS A 93 -18.63 -2.39 -9.04
N SER A 94 -19.53 -3.11 -8.37
CA SER A 94 -19.35 -3.55 -6.98
C SER A 94 -18.04 -4.33 -6.77
N TYR A 95 -17.61 -5.07 -7.80
CA TYR A 95 -16.32 -5.78 -7.82
C TYR A 95 -15.13 -4.81 -7.66
N THR A 96 -15.17 -3.65 -8.31
CA THR A 96 -14.12 -2.62 -8.24
C THR A 96 -13.94 -2.10 -6.83
N TYR A 97 -15.02 -1.87 -6.08
CA TYR A 97 -14.94 -1.42 -4.68
C TYR A 97 -14.41 -2.52 -3.75
N THR A 98 -14.76 -3.77 -4.02
CA THR A 98 -14.19 -4.93 -3.27
C THR A 98 -12.70 -5.06 -3.54
N PHE A 99 -12.29 -4.88 -4.80
CA PHE A 99 -10.88 -4.82 -5.21
C PHE A 99 -10.14 -3.65 -4.54
N ALA A 100 -10.74 -2.46 -4.51
CA ALA A 100 -10.21 -1.30 -3.78
C ALA A 100 -9.98 -1.60 -2.30
N PHE A 101 -10.95 -2.24 -1.65
CA PHE A 101 -10.84 -2.63 -0.25
C PHE A 101 -9.72 -3.65 0.00
N VAL A 102 -9.63 -4.69 -0.83
CA VAL A 102 -8.55 -5.70 -0.74
C VAL A 102 -7.18 -5.04 -0.96
N ASN A 103 -7.07 -4.12 -1.92
CA ASN A 103 -5.83 -3.37 -2.16
C ASN A 103 -5.43 -2.53 -0.94
N THR A 104 -6.39 -1.89 -0.27
CA THR A 104 -6.14 -1.16 0.98
C THR A 104 -5.64 -2.08 2.10
N LEU A 105 -6.20 -3.28 2.24
CA LEU A 105 -5.70 -4.25 3.22
C LEU A 105 -4.24 -4.65 2.94
N TYR A 106 -3.91 -4.89 1.66
CA TYR A 106 -2.52 -5.15 1.29
C TYR A 106 -1.61 -3.96 1.57
N SER A 107 -2.07 -2.73 1.33
CA SER A 107 -1.30 -1.52 1.59
C SER A 107 -0.96 -1.37 3.07
N ILE A 108 -1.91 -1.67 3.96
CA ILE A 108 -1.70 -1.61 5.41
C ILE A 108 -0.64 -2.63 5.84
N VAL A 109 -0.77 -3.88 5.38
CA VAL A 109 0.21 -4.94 5.69
C VAL A 109 1.59 -4.58 5.15
N LEU A 110 1.65 -4.12 3.90
CA LEU A 110 2.90 -3.77 3.24
C LEU A 110 3.57 -2.56 3.89
N PHE A 111 2.80 -1.53 4.24
CA PHE A 111 3.31 -0.35 4.94
C PHE A 111 3.94 -0.75 6.28
N PHE A 112 3.29 -1.65 7.01
CA PHE A 112 3.81 -2.19 8.26
C PHE A 112 5.10 -2.99 8.06
N VAL A 113 5.14 -3.87 7.05
CA VAL A 113 6.35 -4.66 6.71
C VAL A 113 7.52 -3.75 6.33
N PHE A 114 7.31 -2.80 5.41
CA PHE A 114 8.34 -1.84 5.02
C PHE A 114 8.78 -0.97 6.19
N SER A 115 7.88 -0.56 7.08
CA SER A 115 8.23 0.16 8.30
C SER A 115 9.17 -0.67 9.19
N ILE A 116 8.93 -1.97 9.35
CA ILE A 116 9.81 -2.84 10.14
C ILE A 116 11.19 -3.03 9.49
N LEU A 117 11.24 -3.15 8.16
CA LEU A 117 12.50 -3.33 7.43
C LEU A 117 13.34 -2.05 7.44
N LEU A 118 12.72 -0.90 7.20
CA LEU A 118 13.40 0.38 7.02
C LEU A 118 13.64 1.16 8.31
N LYS A 119 12.99 0.82 9.43
CA LYS A 119 13.26 1.47 10.73
C LYS A 119 14.72 1.36 11.16
N ARG A 120 15.46 0.33 10.70
CA ARG A 120 16.87 0.12 11.03
C ARG A 120 17.81 1.16 10.39
N GLY A 121 17.38 1.85 9.35
CA GLY A 121 18.17 2.91 8.73
C GLY A 121 17.89 4.31 9.28
N SER A 122 16.90 4.47 10.17
CA SER A 122 16.49 5.78 10.69
C SER A 122 17.12 6.05 12.06
N VAL A 123 17.86 7.16 12.18
CA VAL A 123 18.63 7.54 13.37
C VAL A 123 17.73 7.94 14.56
N GLN A 124 16.53 8.49 14.32
CA GLN A 124 15.64 8.96 15.40
C GLN A 124 14.30 8.20 15.51
N ALA A 125 13.81 7.56 14.44
CA ALA A 125 12.51 6.86 14.44
C ALA A 125 12.60 5.33 14.68
N TRP A 126 13.76 4.83 15.13
CA TRP A 126 14.05 3.40 15.37
C TRP A 126 13.00 2.65 16.22
N THR A 127 12.29 3.36 17.10
CA THR A 127 11.34 2.78 18.06
C THR A 127 9.88 2.68 17.56
N THR A 128 9.60 3.06 16.30
CA THR A 128 8.27 2.92 15.69
C THR A 128 8.27 1.83 14.61
N PRO A 129 7.24 0.96 14.53
CA PRO A 129 5.98 0.98 15.29
C PRO A 129 6.06 0.35 16.70
N THR A 130 7.11 -0.43 17.01
CA THR A 130 7.30 -1.09 18.31
C THR A 130 8.64 -0.70 18.93
N LYS A 131 8.64 -0.27 20.20
CA LYS A 131 9.86 -0.12 20.99
C LYS A 131 10.53 -1.48 21.11
N TRP A 132 11.75 -1.62 20.58
CA TRP A 132 12.54 -2.82 20.81
C TRP A 132 12.89 -2.90 22.30
N PRO A 133 12.85 -4.08 22.94
CA PRO A 133 13.30 -4.20 24.32
C PRO A 133 14.80 -3.94 24.35
N THR A 134 15.19 -2.72 24.72
CA THR A 134 16.56 -2.45 25.15
C THR A 134 16.72 -3.16 26.49
N LYS A 135 17.55 -4.21 26.54
CA LYS A 135 18.01 -4.75 27.83
C LYS A 135 18.61 -3.58 28.60
N LYS A 136 18.00 -3.26 29.76
CA LYS A 136 18.64 -2.41 30.77
C LYS A 136 19.83 -3.16 31.35
#